data_AF-A0A6J4BZZ2-F1
#
_entry.id   AF-A0A6J4BZZ2-F1
#
_cell.length_a   1.000
_cell.length_b   1.000
_cell.length_c   1.000
_cell.angle_alpha   90.00
_cell.angle_beta   90.00
_cell.angle_gamma   90.00
#
_symmetry.space_group_name_H-M   'P 1'
#
loop_
_entity.id
_entity.type
_entity.pdbx_description
1 polymer ?
#
loop_
_entity_poly.entity_id
_entity_poly.type
_entity_poly.pdbx_seq_one_letter_code
_entity_poly.pdbx_strand_id
1 'polypeptide(L)'
;MAHDRLPDRVYPWERLWLPVGQPITPGIQGLLSTDLDSFIPEFAEARTLRDLAGPGVLLLRGPSGAGKSVAMLQERERLSVERRPFSEIDFAAFPSFPLVDLQRAAEQVGNTIFIEGLDTALLTQPTLMDELGRFLCSLSGPADLHVSVRVAVRSGIPCETLLETLVAAFGPDAQELSIAPLSEADVRRAARTDGVPPTEFVQYVRAVRAGPLAAQPATLRMLLSLWRAGPRPPVRREVLYDLGVRQLLRESQKTRRQRANSDVDLYLGTLDVEGRVAVASRIAAMMLFSGRPIIDLDADAATDSALSIEAAVGGDEPTERGRVEVRRTGVHEVVGTSLFRSEGGDRFAFAHPSLMDFLAARFLNQRKMHLKQIAPLIEVAEPSLNPIALDRSEVASWLAATNKDLFDWLVEYDPQIVLRSGIARQTNEERAKLARGLLAANAKGLLNHEELDASGDLVLISTDLSSELAGIVSDAGLSTEQRVFAASLAQFVGEGMPPATLLRVGRDPREPFDVRAASLEALA
;
A
#
# COMPACT_ATOMS: atom_id res chain seq x y z
N MET A 1 3.40 14.22 28.87
CA MET A 1 3.02 14.56 27.47
C MET A 1 3.20 13.40 26.48
N ALA A 2 3.81 12.26 26.86
CA ALA A 2 3.99 11.09 25.99
C ALA A 2 2.69 10.42 25.47
N HIS A 3 1.54 10.67 26.12
CA HIS A 3 0.27 10.01 25.80
C HIS A 3 -0.34 10.38 24.43
N ASP A 4 0.01 11.51 23.82
CA ASP A 4 -0.63 11.95 22.57
C ASP A 4 -0.13 11.25 21.30
N ARG A 5 0.93 10.42 21.39
CA ARG A 5 1.53 9.69 20.25
C ARG A 5 1.10 8.23 20.16
N LEU A 6 0.55 7.68 21.24
CA LEU A 6 0.11 6.29 21.28
C LEU A 6 -1.31 6.18 20.75
N PRO A 7 -1.63 5.13 19.98
CA PRO A 7 -3.00 4.85 19.61
C PRO A 7 -3.80 4.44 20.86
N ASP A 8 -5.11 4.67 20.84
CA ASP A 8 -6.04 4.23 21.90
C ASP A 8 -5.98 2.72 22.15
N ARG A 9 -5.49 1.96 21.16
CA ARG A 9 -5.30 0.51 21.25
C ARG A 9 -3.95 0.12 20.69
N VAL A 10 -3.17 -0.59 21.49
CA VAL A 10 -1.89 -1.19 21.13
C VAL A 10 -2.10 -2.67 20.83
N TYR A 11 -1.55 -3.15 19.72
CA TYR A 11 -1.62 -4.55 19.33
C TYR A 11 -0.33 -5.27 19.72
N PRO A 12 -0.40 -6.53 20.19
CA PRO A 12 0.76 -7.31 20.64
C PRO A 12 1.51 -7.94 19.45
N TRP A 13 1.79 -7.14 18.43
CA TRP A 13 2.74 -7.51 17.36
C TRP A 13 4.12 -6.97 17.67
N GLU A 14 5.13 -7.56 17.05
CA GLU A 14 6.50 -7.05 17.08
C GLU A 14 6.79 -6.44 15.71
N ARG A 15 7.25 -5.19 15.67
CA ARG A 15 7.50 -4.50 14.40
C ARG A 15 8.86 -4.90 13.87
N LEU A 16 8.89 -5.20 12.58
CA LEU A 16 10.09 -5.54 11.84
C LEU A 16 10.70 -4.31 11.18
N TRP A 17 12.01 -4.36 10.98
CA TRP A 17 12.84 -3.27 10.46
C TRP A 17 13.73 -3.80 9.35
N LEU A 18 13.84 -3.02 8.28
CA LEU A 18 14.62 -3.33 7.08
C LEU A 18 15.59 -2.17 6.81
N PRO A 19 16.79 -2.41 6.25
CA PRO A 19 17.62 -1.32 5.75
C PRO A 19 16.83 -0.46 4.76
N VAL A 20 17.03 0.86 4.81
CA VAL A 20 16.32 1.78 3.92
C VAL A 20 16.67 1.51 2.45
N GLY A 21 15.69 1.62 1.55
CA GLY A 21 15.87 1.39 0.11
C GLY A 21 15.99 -0.08 -0.30
N GLN A 22 15.92 -1.02 0.64
CA GLN A 22 15.91 -2.44 0.30
C GLN A 22 14.55 -2.87 -0.25
N PRO A 23 14.51 -3.73 -1.28
CA PRO A 23 13.28 -4.37 -1.72
C PRO A 23 12.60 -5.10 -0.57
N ILE A 24 11.28 -5.05 -0.54
CA ILE A 24 10.48 -5.75 0.47
C ILE A 24 9.99 -7.04 -0.16
N THR A 25 10.17 -8.14 0.56
CA THR A 25 9.65 -9.45 0.16
C THR A 25 8.14 -9.36 -0.08
N PRO A 26 7.67 -9.61 -1.31
CA PRO A 26 6.26 -9.53 -1.63
C PRO A 26 5.53 -10.69 -0.94
N GLY A 27 4.80 -10.40 0.13
CA GLY A 27 3.82 -11.32 0.64
C GLY A 27 2.53 -11.27 -0.16
N ILE A 28 1.63 -12.20 0.15
CA ILE A 28 0.34 -12.33 -0.52
C ILE A 28 -0.40 -10.98 -0.45
N GLN A 29 -0.71 -10.43 -1.63
CA GLN A 29 -1.53 -9.23 -1.80
C GLN A 29 -1.04 -7.99 -1.04
N GLY A 30 0.27 -7.77 -0.93
CA GLY A 30 0.84 -6.53 -0.40
C GLY A 30 1.06 -6.49 1.12
N LEU A 31 0.83 -7.62 1.81
CA LEU A 31 1.33 -7.83 3.18
C LEU A 31 2.80 -8.25 3.15
N LEU A 32 3.52 -8.06 4.25
CA LEU A 32 4.88 -8.59 4.39
C LEU A 32 4.86 -10.12 4.51
N SER A 33 5.74 -10.80 3.77
CA SER A 33 6.07 -12.22 3.99
C SER A 33 7.48 -12.33 4.54
N THR A 34 7.64 -13.09 5.62
CA THR A 34 8.94 -13.38 6.24
C THR A 34 9.46 -14.78 5.87
N ASP A 35 8.64 -15.60 5.20
CA ASP A 35 8.95 -17.00 4.90
C ASP A 35 9.88 -17.15 3.68
N LEU A 36 10.01 -16.09 2.87
CA LEU A 36 10.77 -16.08 1.63
C LEU A 36 12.13 -15.39 1.76
N ASP A 37 12.36 -14.66 2.87
CA ASP A 37 13.59 -13.89 3.11
C ASP A 37 14.84 -14.79 3.08
N SER A 38 14.71 -16.04 3.50
CA SER A 38 15.82 -17.01 3.50
C SER A 38 16.11 -17.65 2.13
N PHE A 39 15.23 -17.47 1.14
CA PHE A 39 15.31 -18.16 -0.15
C PHE A 39 15.80 -17.28 -1.30
N ILE A 40 15.76 -15.95 -1.13
CA ILE A 40 16.08 -14.98 -2.19
C ILE A 40 17.09 -13.96 -1.62
N PRO A 41 18.39 -14.06 -1.98
CA PRO A 41 19.46 -13.23 -1.42
C PRO A 41 19.28 -11.71 -1.60
N GLU A 42 18.47 -11.28 -2.57
CA GLU A 42 18.19 -9.87 -2.86
C GLU A 42 17.28 -9.19 -1.83
N PHE A 43 16.57 -9.96 -0.98
CA PHE A 43 15.75 -9.40 0.09
C PHE A 43 16.52 -9.36 1.41
N ALA A 44 16.53 -8.19 2.04
CA ALA A 44 17.12 -8.04 3.36
C ALA A 44 16.27 -8.76 4.42
N GLU A 45 16.92 -9.49 5.33
CA GLU A 45 16.24 -10.14 6.45
C GLU A 45 15.62 -9.08 7.38
N ALA A 46 14.30 -9.18 7.59
CA ALA A 46 13.56 -8.28 8.45
C ALA A 46 13.87 -8.57 9.92
N ARG A 47 14.36 -7.56 10.66
CA ARG A 47 14.83 -7.71 12.05
C ARG A 47 13.92 -7.03 13.05
N THR A 48 13.76 -7.61 14.23
CA THR A 48 13.11 -6.97 15.38
C THR A 48 14.08 -6.03 16.11
N LEU A 49 13.57 -5.16 16.99
CA LEU A 49 14.46 -4.36 17.87
C LEU A 49 15.26 -5.25 18.84
N ARG A 50 14.76 -6.44 19.16
CA ARG A 50 15.47 -7.44 19.95
C ARG A 50 16.69 -7.98 19.20
N ASP A 51 16.56 -8.30 17.92
CA ASP A 51 17.68 -8.74 17.07
C ASP A 51 18.72 -7.62 16.91
N LEU A 52 18.27 -6.38 17.05
CA LEU A 52 19.06 -5.15 16.96
C LEU A 52 19.47 -4.61 18.33
N ALA A 53 19.56 -5.44 19.38
CA ALA A 53 19.84 -4.97 20.75
C ALA A 53 21.31 -4.59 21.04
N GLY A 54 22.21 -4.75 20.06
CA GLY A 54 23.63 -4.42 20.19
C GLY A 54 23.91 -2.93 20.41
N PRO A 55 25.13 -2.57 20.88
CA PRO A 55 25.57 -1.17 20.94
C PRO A 55 25.58 -0.56 19.53
N GLY A 56 25.41 0.76 19.45
CA GLY A 56 25.33 1.47 18.16
C GLY A 56 24.19 2.46 18.08
N VAL A 57 24.11 3.18 16.97
CA VAL A 57 23.08 4.17 16.69
C VAL A 57 22.17 3.69 15.58
N LEU A 58 20.88 3.52 15.87
CA LEU A 58 19.87 3.21 14.86
C LEU A 58 19.00 4.43 14.59
N LEU A 59 19.02 4.89 13.35
CA LEU A 59 18.03 5.82 12.83
C LEU A 59 16.81 5.02 12.35
N LEU A 60 15.74 5.08 13.12
CA LEU A 60 14.51 4.33 12.93
C LEU A 60 13.49 5.17 12.15
N ARG A 61 13.45 4.94 10.83
CA ARG A 61 12.63 5.64 9.83
C ARG A 61 11.25 5.05 9.69
N GLY A 62 10.30 5.88 9.31
CA GLY A 62 8.96 5.45 8.93
C GLY A 62 8.00 6.64 8.87
N PRO A 63 6.87 6.51 8.17
CA PRO A 63 5.91 7.60 8.08
C PRO A 63 5.12 7.79 9.39
N SER A 64 4.30 8.85 9.43
CA SER A 64 3.42 9.17 10.57
C SER A 64 2.37 8.06 10.76
N GLY A 65 2.29 7.48 11.96
CA GLY A 65 1.32 6.40 12.24
C GLY A 65 1.77 4.99 11.86
N ALA A 66 3.00 4.81 11.36
CA ALA A 66 3.56 3.49 11.01
C ALA A 66 3.85 2.57 12.23
N GLY A 67 3.77 3.12 13.45
CA GLY A 67 3.93 2.38 14.69
C GLY A 67 5.31 2.47 15.36
N LYS A 68 6.17 3.43 14.98
CA LYS A 68 7.51 3.62 15.57
C LYS A 68 7.48 3.78 17.10
N SER A 69 6.68 4.70 17.62
CA SER A 69 6.54 4.94 19.07
C SER A 69 5.99 3.73 19.82
N VAL A 70 5.09 2.96 19.17
CA VAL A 70 4.57 1.71 19.75
C VAL A 70 5.67 0.65 19.82
N ALA A 71 6.48 0.49 18.76
CA ALA A 71 7.60 -0.44 18.75
C ALA A 71 8.64 -0.09 19.82
N MET A 72 8.97 1.19 19.98
CA MET A 72 9.88 1.66 21.04
C MET A 72 9.28 1.43 22.44
N LEU A 73 7.98 1.67 22.64
CA LEU A 73 7.31 1.38 23.91
C LEU A 73 7.41 -0.12 24.26
N GLN A 74 7.09 -1.01 23.33
CA GLN A 74 7.14 -2.45 23.54
C GLN A 74 8.57 -2.92 23.87
N GLU A 75 9.57 -2.34 23.22
CA GLU A 75 10.97 -2.64 23.51
C GLU A 75 11.40 -2.16 24.90
N ARG A 76 10.93 -0.97 25.32
CA ARG A 76 11.16 -0.47 26.69
C ARG A 76 10.50 -1.36 27.74
N GLU A 77 9.27 -1.83 27.48
CA GLU A 77 8.58 -2.78 28.35
C GLU A 77 9.38 -4.09 28.48
N ARG A 78 9.94 -4.60 27.38
CA ARG A 78 10.82 -5.77 27.38
C ARG A 78 12.08 -5.54 28.22
N LEU A 79 12.80 -4.44 27.98
CA LEU A 79 14.01 -4.11 28.74
C LEU A 79 13.72 -3.95 30.24
N SER A 80 12.57 -3.38 30.60
CA SER A 80 12.10 -3.28 31.97
C SER A 80 11.92 -4.66 32.63
N VAL A 81 11.26 -5.60 31.94
CA VAL A 81 11.08 -6.98 32.41
C VAL A 81 12.43 -7.69 32.57
N GLU A 82 13.37 -7.47 31.66
CA GLU A 82 14.73 -8.00 31.71
C GLU A 82 15.65 -7.28 32.69
N ARG A 83 15.17 -6.22 33.36
CA ARG A 83 15.94 -5.35 34.26
C ARG A 83 17.18 -4.74 33.60
N ARG A 84 17.08 -4.45 32.30
CA ARG A 84 18.10 -3.72 31.54
C ARG A 84 17.81 -2.22 31.60
N PRO A 85 18.84 -1.38 31.78
CA PRO A 85 18.65 0.06 31.85
C PRO A 85 18.24 0.66 30.51
N PHE A 86 17.30 1.60 30.53
CA PHE A 86 16.94 2.43 29.39
C PHE A 86 16.59 3.86 29.84
N SER A 87 16.78 4.81 28.91
CA SER A 87 16.37 6.22 29.06
C SER A 87 15.44 6.63 27.92
N GLU A 88 14.44 7.45 28.21
CA GLU A 88 13.53 8.04 27.21
C GLU A 88 13.76 9.54 27.13
N ILE A 89 14.03 10.04 25.92
CA ILE A 89 14.21 11.46 25.64
C ILE A 89 13.23 11.85 24.55
N ASP A 90 12.16 12.56 24.93
CA ASP A 90 11.21 13.13 23.97
C ASP A 90 11.63 14.57 23.60
N PHE A 91 12.24 14.74 22.44
CA PHE A 91 12.74 16.03 21.97
C PHE A 91 11.65 17.10 21.90
N ALA A 92 10.40 16.71 21.63
CA ALA A 92 9.30 17.68 21.58
C ALA A 92 8.89 18.23 22.95
N ALA A 93 9.34 17.60 24.04
CA ALA A 93 9.08 18.06 25.41
C ALA A 93 10.08 19.12 25.88
N PHE A 94 11.19 19.32 25.16
CA PHE A 94 12.23 20.26 25.55
C PHE A 94 12.16 21.55 24.72
N PRO A 95 12.38 22.72 25.35
CA PRO A 95 12.45 24.00 24.65
C PRO A 95 13.81 24.24 23.98
N SER A 96 14.81 23.39 24.23
CA SER A 96 16.18 23.46 23.71
C SER A 96 16.79 22.06 23.70
N PHE A 97 17.94 21.88 23.03
CA PHE A 97 18.63 20.60 23.00
C PHE A 97 18.91 20.05 24.43
N PRO A 98 18.46 18.83 24.76
CA PRO A 98 18.51 18.29 26.12
C PRO A 98 19.88 17.68 26.45
N LEU A 99 20.94 18.48 26.36
CA LEU A 99 22.33 18.00 26.51
C LEU A 99 22.56 17.30 27.85
N VAL A 100 22.06 17.87 28.96
CA VAL A 100 22.28 17.32 30.30
C VAL A 100 21.61 15.96 30.47
N ASP A 101 20.36 15.81 30.02
CA ASP A 101 19.64 14.54 30.10
C ASP A 101 20.28 13.46 29.23
N LEU A 102 20.73 13.84 28.03
CA LEU A 102 21.45 12.96 27.12
C LEU A 102 22.81 12.51 27.68
N GLN A 103 23.59 13.43 28.24
CA GLN A 103 24.86 13.11 28.91
C GLN A 103 24.66 12.15 30.07
N ARG A 104 23.71 12.45 30.96
CA ARG A 104 23.39 11.57 32.09
C ARG A 104 22.95 10.18 31.64
N ALA A 105 22.18 10.09 30.56
CA ALA A 105 21.77 8.82 30.00
C ALA A 105 22.95 8.04 29.39
N ALA A 106 23.90 8.73 28.77
CA ALA A 106 25.08 8.12 28.15
C ALA A 106 26.13 7.64 29.18
N GLU A 107 26.19 8.25 30.36
CA GLU A 107 27.07 7.83 31.47
C GLU A 107 26.67 6.48 32.08
N GLN A 108 25.43 6.03 31.87
CA GLN A 108 24.94 4.76 32.39
C GLN A 108 25.35 3.59 31.51
N VAL A 109 26.17 2.68 32.04
CA VAL A 109 26.67 1.51 31.30
C VAL A 109 25.54 0.55 30.90
N GLY A 110 25.55 0.09 29.66
CA GLY A 110 24.56 -0.84 29.11
C GLY A 110 23.21 -0.20 28.81
N ASN A 111 23.11 1.13 28.91
CA ASN A 111 21.86 1.86 28.75
C ASN A 111 21.40 1.89 27.29
N THR A 112 20.09 1.78 27.08
CA THR A 112 19.48 2.04 25.77
C THR A 112 18.76 3.39 25.79
N ILE A 113 19.22 4.34 25.00
CA ILE A 113 18.63 5.68 24.88
C ILE A 113 17.64 5.70 23.73
N PHE A 114 16.36 5.88 24.04
CA PHE A 114 15.30 6.08 23.07
C PHE A 114 15.05 7.56 22.87
N ILE A 115 15.26 8.04 21.65
CA ILE A 115 15.02 9.43 21.24
C ILE A 115 13.77 9.45 20.35
N GLU A 116 12.74 10.16 20.80
CA GLU A 116 11.49 10.36 20.05
C GLU A 116 11.21 11.85 19.82
N GLY A 117 10.37 12.17 18.84
CA GLY A 117 9.86 13.53 18.65
C GLY A 117 10.83 14.51 17.99
N LEU A 118 11.97 14.02 17.48
CA LEU A 118 12.96 14.81 16.75
C LEU A 118 12.30 15.58 15.59
N ASP A 119 11.47 14.89 14.81
CA ASP A 119 10.73 15.46 13.68
C ASP A 119 9.79 16.61 14.07
N THR A 120 9.28 16.61 15.30
CA THR A 120 8.41 17.68 15.82
C THR A 120 9.23 18.83 16.38
N ALA A 121 10.37 18.55 17.02
CA ALA A 121 11.26 19.55 17.59
C ALA A 121 11.99 20.36 16.49
N LEU A 122 12.33 19.72 15.37
CA LEU A 122 12.93 20.37 14.19
C LEU A 122 12.06 21.50 13.61
N LEU A 123 10.74 21.45 13.80
CA LEU A 123 9.83 22.53 13.37
C LEU A 123 10.13 23.87 14.07
N THR A 124 10.68 23.81 15.28
CA THR A 124 11.01 25.00 16.08
C THR A 124 12.52 25.23 16.17
N GLN A 125 13.33 24.22 15.85
CA GLN A 125 14.78 24.23 16.05
C GLN A 125 15.50 23.53 14.89
N PRO A 126 15.75 24.25 13.78
CA PRO A 126 16.41 23.66 12.62
C PRO A 126 17.83 23.14 12.91
N THR A 127 18.56 23.76 13.85
CA THR A 127 19.94 23.36 14.24
C THR A 127 20.01 22.08 15.07
N LEU A 128 18.85 21.55 15.50
CA LEU A 128 18.76 20.42 16.42
C LEU A 128 19.37 19.14 15.84
N MET A 129 19.31 18.97 14.52
CA MET A 129 19.91 17.81 13.83
C MET A 129 21.44 17.82 13.99
N ASP A 130 22.07 18.97 13.77
CA ASP A 130 23.52 19.13 13.89
C ASP A 130 23.99 19.03 15.34
N GLU A 131 23.20 19.54 16.28
CA GLU A 131 23.45 19.41 17.73
C GLU A 131 23.39 17.94 18.17
N LEU A 132 22.38 17.21 17.70
CA LEU A 132 22.27 15.76 17.93
C LEU A 132 23.45 15.01 17.33
N GLY A 133 23.81 15.28 16.08
CA GLY A 133 24.95 14.64 15.41
C GLY A 133 26.26 14.84 16.18
N ARG A 134 26.57 16.08 16.59
CA ARG A 134 27.75 16.38 17.41
C ARG A 134 27.75 15.64 18.73
N PHE A 135 26.61 15.60 19.43
CA PHE A 135 26.50 14.84 20.67
C PHE A 135 26.73 13.35 20.45
N LEU A 136 26.09 12.74 19.46
CA LEU A 136 26.26 11.32 19.19
C LEU A 136 27.69 10.98 18.80
N CYS A 137 28.36 11.76 17.95
CA CYS A 137 29.78 11.57 17.65
C CYS A 137 30.68 11.70 18.88
N SER A 138 30.31 12.51 19.88
CA SER A 138 31.09 12.56 21.13
C SER A 138 31.08 11.24 21.90
N LEU A 139 30.16 10.32 21.58
CA LEU A 139 30.07 8.99 22.19
C LEU A 139 30.96 7.95 21.50
N SER A 140 31.57 8.25 20.35
CA SER A 140 32.34 7.27 19.54
C SER A 140 33.81 7.10 19.98
N GLY A 141 34.14 7.36 21.25
CA GLY A 141 35.50 7.34 21.79
C GLY A 141 36.12 5.92 21.90
N PRO A 142 37.47 5.82 22.00
CA PRO A 142 38.20 4.57 21.74
C PRO A 142 38.19 3.61 22.94
N ALA A 143 37.17 2.76 23.03
CA ALA A 143 37.27 1.33 23.38
C ALA A 143 35.90 0.68 23.64
N ASP A 144 34.90 1.41 24.16
CA ASP A 144 33.63 0.80 24.56
C ASP A 144 32.42 1.71 24.29
N LEU A 145 31.72 1.51 23.17
CA LEU A 145 30.35 2.01 23.10
C LEU A 145 29.47 1.14 23.99
N HIS A 146 29.28 1.54 25.24
CA HIS A 146 28.42 0.85 26.22
C HIS A 146 26.93 1.20 26.07
N VAL A 147 26.57 2.02 25.08
CA VAL A 147 25.24 2.62 24.97
C VAL A 147 24.63 2.32 23.60
N SER A 148 23.37 1.92 23.60
CA SER A 148 22.56 1.73 22.41
C SER A 148 21.67 2.95 22.21
N VAL A 149 21.78 3.66 21.08
CA VAL A 149 20.93 4.82 20.78
C VAL A 149 19.92 4.46 19.70
N ARG A 150 18.65 4.78 19.92
CA ARG A 150 17.53 4.49 19.00
C ARG A 150 16.78 5.79 18.74
N VAL A 151 16.89 6.32 17.52
CA VAL A 151 16.31 7.62 17.15
C VAL A 151 15.12 7.40 16.21
N ALA A 152 13.90 7.66 16.67
CA ALA A 152 12.73 7.63 15.81
C ALA A 152 12.60 8.94 15.04
N VAL A 153 12.55 8.84 13.72
CA VAL A 153 12.40 10.00 12.84
C VAL A 153 11.44 9.69 11.68
N ARG A 154 10.75 10.73 11.19
CA ARG A 154 9.80 10.58 10.08
C ARG A 154 10.55 10.48 8.75
N SER A 155 10.08 9.62 7.85
CA SER A 155 10.71 9.40 6.54
C SER A 155 10.86 10.66 5.68
N GLY A 156 9.96 11.64 5.79
CA GLY A 156 10.05 12.91 5.04
C GLY A 156 10.99 13.96 5.64
N ILE A 157 11.77 13.61 6.67
CA ILE A 157 12.79 14.50 7.26
C ILE A 157 14.15 14.09 6.70
N PRO A 158 14.88 15.00 6.01
CA PRO A 158 16.24 14.73 5.52
C PRO A 158 17.17 14.34 6.67
N CYS A 159 17.97 13.30 6.48
CA CYS A 159 18.85 12.74 7.51
C CYS A 159 20.22 12.32 6.97
N GLU A 160 20.54 12.65 5.73
CA GLU A 160 21.69 12.17 4.96
C GLU A 160 22.98 12.64 5.63
N THR A 161 23.10 13.94 5.89
CA THR A 161 24.26 14.51 6.58
C THR A 161 24.43 13.95 8.00
N LEU A 162 23.33 13.72 8.72
CA LEU A 162 23.38 13.09 10.04
C LEU A 162 23.88 11.64 9.92
N LEU A 163 23.35 10.87 8.97
CA LEU A 163 23.73 9.49 8.74
C LEU A 163 25.21 9.38 8.34
N GLU A 164 25.69 10.21 7.41
CA GLU A 164 27.11 10.27 7.02
C GLU A 164 28.00 10.54 8.23
N THR A 165 27.61 11.50 9.06
CA THR A 165 28.32 11.87 10.29
C THR A 165 28.34 10.71 11.30
N LEU A 166 27.23 9.99 11.45
CA LEU A 166 27.14 8.82 12.33
C LEU A 166 27.94 7.62 11.80
N VAL A 167 27.89 7.35 10.50
CA VAL A 167 28.67 6.28 9.86
C VAL A 167 30.17 6.56 9.97
N ALA A 168 30.59 7.81 9.80
CA ALA A 168 31.99 8.20 9.99
C ALA A 168 32.47 7.97 11.44
N ALA A 169 31.59 8.12 12.43
CA ALA A 169 31.91 7.95 13.84
C ALA A 169 31.80 6.49 14.34
N PHE A 170 30.79 5.75 13.88
CA PHE A 170 30.42 4.43 14.42
C PHE A 170 30.60 3.26 13.42
N GLY A 171 30.93 3.54 12.16
CA GLY A 171 31.05 2.53 11.12
C GLY A 171 29.76 1.68 10.98
N PRO A 172 29.84 0.34 11.00
CA PRO A 172 28.68 -0.54 10.80
C PRO A 172 27.66 -0.51 11.95
N ASP A 173 28.02 0.07 13.10
CA ASP A 173 27.14 0.22 14.25
C ASP A 173 26.22 1.44 14.14
N ALA A 174 26.40 2.29 13.11
CA ALA A 174 25.42 3.29 12.69
C ALA A 174 24.61 2.74 11.50
N GLN A 175 23.30 2.53 11.70
CA GLN A 175 22.42 2.02 10.65
C GLN A 175 21.15 2.87 10.51
N GLU A 176 20.72 3.05 9.27
CA GLU A 176 19.40 3.59 8.94
C GLU A 176 18.46 2.45 8.58
N LEU A 177 17.34 2.34 9.29
CA LEU A 177 16.37 1.27 9.12
C LEU A 177 14.96 1.85 8.93
N SER A 178 14.20 1.34 7.98
CA SER A 178 12.78 1.63 7.83
C SER A 178 11.91 0.58 8.51
N ILE A 179 10.81 1.02 9.11
CA ILE A 179 9.80 0.12 9.66
C ILE A 179 9.08 -0.62 8.52
N ALA A 180 9.05 -1.95 8.61
CA ALA A 180 8.47 -2.79 7.57
C ALA A 180 6.91 -2.74 7.60
N PRO A 181 6.25 -3.06 6.47
CA PRO A 181 4.81 -3.28 6.44
C PRO A 181 4.38 -4.39 7.41
N LEU A 182 3.10 -4.41 7.79
CA LEU A 182 2.55 -5.48 8.63
C LEU A 182 2.46 -6.79 7.84
N SER A 183 2.75 -7.89 8.53
CA SER A 183 2.58 -9.25 8.01
C SER A 183 1.13 -9.74 8.18
N GLU A 184 0.77 -10.84 7.53
CA GLU A 184 -0.50 -11.51 7.81
C GLU A 184 -0.61 -11.96 9.28
N ALA A 185 0.49 -12.39 9.90
CA ALA A 185 0.52 -12.77 11.31
C ALA A 185 0.12 -11.57 12.20
N ASP A 186 0.55 -10.36 11.84
CA ASP A 186 0.17 -9.12 12.53
C ASP A 186 -1.31 -8.79 12.35
N VAL A 187 -1.84 -8.93 11.13
CA VAL A 187 -3.27 -8.76 10.84
C VAL A 187 -4.10 -9.72 11.69
N ARG A 188 -3.70 -11.00 11.77
CA ARG A 188 -4.36 -12.01 12.61
C ARG A 188 -4.26 -11.67 14.10
N ARG A 189 -3.11 -11.17 14.57
CA ARG A 189 -2.92 -10.73 15.96
C ARG A 189 -3.85 -9.57 16.30
N ALA A 190 -3.92 -8.55 15.45
CA ALA A 190 -4.82 -7.42 15.67
C ALA A 190 -6.29 -7.84 15.69
N ALA A 191 -6.71 -8.70 14.75
CA ALA A 191 -8.06 -9.24 14.73
C ALA A 191 -8.41 -9.98 16.04
N ARG A 192 -7.52 -10.85 16.55
CA ARG A 192 -7.70 -11.53 17.85
C ARG A 192 -7.86 -10.55 18.99
N THR A 193 -6.96 -9.57 19.09
CA THR A 193 -7.02 -8.53 20.12
C THR A 193 -8.35 -7.79 20.06
N ASP A 194 -8.89 -7.63 18.85
CA ASP A 194 -10.14 -6.95 18.56
C ASP A 194 -11.40 -7.81 18.73
N GLY A 195 -11.29 -9.08 19.11
CA GLY A 195 -12.42 -10.00 19.19
C GLY A 195 -13.05 -10.31 17.84
N VAL A 196 -12.31 -10.07 16.75
CA VAL A 196 -12.72 -10.36 15.37
C VAL A 196 -12.18 -11.75 14.98
N PRO A 197 -13.00 -12.64 14.37
CA PRO A 197 -12.55 -13.95 13.90
C PRO A 197 -11.37 -13.82 12.93
N PRO A 198 -10.14 -14.23 13.30
CA PRO A 198 -8.94 -13.87 12.55
C PRO A 198 -8.91 -14.47 11.14
N THR A 199 -9.36 -15.71 11.00
CA THR A 199 -9.37 -16.41 9.71
C THR A 199 -10.36 -15.78 8.74
N GLU A 200 -11.57 -15.49 9.19
CA GLU A 200 -12.59 -14.85 8.36
C GLU A 200 -12.19 -13.43 7.97
N PHE A 201 -11.59 -12.68 8.89
CA PHE A 201 -11.14 -11.32 8.60
C PHE A 201 -9.99 -11.30 7.58
N VAL A 202 -9.02 -12.21 7.69
CA VAL A 202 -7.96 -12.34 6.67
C VAL A 202 -8.56 -12.75 5.32
N GLN A 203 -9.49 -13.70 5.29
CA GLN A 203 -10.19 -14.08 4.06
C GLN A 203 -10.92 -12.89 3.45
N TYR A 204 -11.56 -12.05 4.27
CA TYR A 204 -12.19 -10.82 3.81
C TYR A 204 -11.18 -9.84 3.23
N VAL A 205 -10.09 -9.52 3.95
CA VAL A 205 -9.02 -8.64 3.45
C VAL A 205 -8.51 -9.14 2.10
N ARG A 206 -8.42 -10.48 1.93
CA ARG A 206 -8.00 -11.07 0.66
C ARG A 206 -9.03 -10.96 -0.45
N ALA A 207 -10.30 -11.27 -0.14
CA ALA A 207 -11.40 -11.20 -1.08
C ALA A 207 -11.62 -9.79 -1.62
N VAL A 208 -11.48 -8.77 -0.76
CA VAL A 208 -11.57 -7.36 -1.17
C VAL A 208 -10.22 -6.76 -1.58
N ARG A 209 -9.16 -7.58 -1.74
CA ARG A 209 -7.81 -7.17 -2.17
C ARG A 209 -7.28 -5.96 -1.38
N ALA A 210 -7.52 -5.94 -0.08
CA ALA A 210 -7.20 -4.84 0.82
C ALA A 210 -5.88 -5.03 1.56
N GLY A 211 -5.07 -6.03 1.19
CA GLY A 211 -3.77 -6.28 1.80
C GLY A 211 -2.84 -5.07 1.87
N PRO A 212 -2.72 -4.21 0.82
CA PRO A 212 -1.89 -3.00 0.89
C PRO A 212 -2.37 -2.00 1.95
N LEU A 213 -3.67 -1.96 2.23
CA LEU A 213 -4.25 -1.15 3.28
C LEU A 213 -4.07 -1.83 4.65
N ALA A 214 -4.21 -3.15 4.74
CA ALA A 214 -3.99 -3.90 5.98
C ALA A 214 -2.51 -3.91 6.42
N ALA A 215 -1.58 -3.66 5.49
CA ALA A 215 -0.16 -3.58 5.74
C ALA A 215 0.26 -2.36 6.59
N GLN A 216 -0.63 -1.39 6.82
CA GLN A 216 -0.36 -0.19 7.62
C GLN A 216 -1.28 -0.14 8.87
N PRO A 217 -0.74 0.17 10.08
CA PRO A 217 -1.53 0.13 11.32
C PRO A 217 -2.77 1.03 11.33
N ALA A 218 -2.71 2.20 10.68
CA ALA A 218 -3.82 3.15 10.66
C ALA A 218 -5.01 2.62 9.84
N THR A 219 -4.74 2.07 8.66
CA THR A 219 -5.74 1.51 7.75
C THR A 219 -6.18 0.10 8.15
N LEU A 220 -5.33 -0.69 8.82
CA LEU A 220 -5.78 -1.94 9.45
C LEU A 220 -6.82 -1.68 10.54
N ARG A 221 -6.63 -0.66 11.39
CA ARG A 221 -7.63 -0.23 12.37
C ARG A 221 -8.93 0.21 11.71
N MET A 222 -8.84 0.96 10.60
CA MET A 222 -9.99 1.32 9.80
C MET A 222 -10.74 0.08 9.29
N LEU A 223 -10.04 -0.91 8.73
CA LEU A 223 -10.63 -2.17 8.25
C LEU A 223 -11.33 -2.95 9.37
N LEU A 224 -10.69 -3.07 10.54
CA LEU A 224 -11.27 -3.73 11.71
C LEU A 224 -12.52 -2.98 12.23
N SER A 225 -12.50 -1.64 12.18
CA SER A 225 -13.65 -0.82 12.55
C SER A 225 -14.81 -1.02 11.57
N LEU A 226 -14.53 -1.01 10.27
CA LEU A 226 -15.54 -1.25 9.23
C LEU A 226 -16.15 -2.65 9.37
N TRP A 227 -15.32 -3.66 9.65
CA TRP A 227 -15.78 -5.03 9.89
C TRP A 227 -16.76 -5.14 11.06
N ARG A 228 -16.52 -4.41 12.16
CA ARG A 228 -17.40 -4.43 13.35
C ARG A 228 -18.70 -3.64 13.16
N ALA A 229 -18.67 -2.60 12.34
CA ALA A 229 -19.74 -1.59 12.30
C ALA A 229 -21.01 -2.04 11.56
N GLY A 230 -21.02 -3.18 10.87
CA GLY A 230 -22.22 -3.59 10.15
C GLY A 230 -22.17 -5.02 9.59
N PRO A 231 -23.30 -5.50 9.06
CA PRO A 231 -23.37 -6.80 8.38
C PRO A 231 -22.38 -6.80 7.21
N ARG A 232 -21.53 -7.83 7.13
CA ARG A 232 -20.47 -8.03 6.12
C ARG A 232 -20.90 -7.48 4.74
N PRO A 233 -20.46 -6.28 4.32
CA PRO A 233 -20.77 -5.76 3.00
C PRO A 233 -19.59 -6.01 2.07
N PRO A 234 -19.82 -6.23 0.76
CA PRO A 234 -18.81 -5.88 -0.21
C PRO A 234 -18.69 -4.36 -0.18
N VAL A 235 -17.86 -3.83 0.71
CA VAL A 235 -17.36 -2.46 0.52
C VAL A 235 -16.58 -2.55 -0.78
N ARG A 236 -17.13 -1.94 -1.83
CA ARG A 236 -16.49 -1.91 -3.14
C ARG A 236 -15.04 -1.51 -2.96
N ARG A 237 -14.14 -2.22 -3.63
CA ARG A 237 -12.69 -2.02 -3.48
C ARG A 237 -12.31 -0.54 -3.67
N GLU A 238 -12.96 0.15 -4.61
CA GLU A 238 -12.78 1.59 -4.85
C GLU A 238 -13.10 2.45 -3.62
N VAL A 239 -14.21 2.19 -2.93
CA VAL A 239 -14.63 2.93 -1.73
C VAL A 239 -13.65 2.65 -0.60
N LEU A 240 -13.19 1.40 -0.50
CA LEU A 240 -12.23 1.01 0.52
C LEU A 240 -10.86 1.67 0.31
N TYR A 241 -10.38 1.72 -0.93
CA TYR A 241 -9.15 2.42 -1.29
C TYR A 241 -9.28 3.95 -1.11
N ASP A 242 -10.42 4.53 -1.47
CA ASP A 242 -10.73 5.94 -1.27
C ASP A 242 -10.72 6.34 0.23
N LEU A 243 -11.30 5.49 1.09
CA LEU A 243 -11.22 5.65 2.55
C LEU A 243 -9.78 5.44 3.07
N GLY A 244 -9.10 4.41 2.57
CA GLY A 244 -7.75 4.06 2.99
C GLY A 244 -6.71 5.12 2.64
N VAL A 245 -6.73 5.65 1.41
CA VAL A 245 -5.84 6.73 0.98
C VAL A 245 -6.04 7.97 1.84
N ARG A 246 -7.30 8.38 2.08
CA ARG A 246 -7.57 9.50 3.00
C ARG A 246 -7.04 9.24 4.39
N GLN A 247 -7.12 8.01 4.87
CA GLN A 247 -6.57 7.63 6.18
C GLN A 247 -5.03 7.68 6.20
N LEU A 248 -4.36 7.28 5.13
CA LEU A 248 -2.89 7.34 5.00
C LEU A 248 -2.35 8.77 4.88
N LEU A 249 -3.13 9.68 4.30
CA LEU A 249 -2.81 11.09 4.12
C LEU A 249 -3.14 11.99 5.34
N ARG A 250 -3.80 11.44 6.37
CA ARG A 250 -4.11 12.19 7.60
C ARG A 250 -2.87 12.40 8.46
N GLU A 251 -2.71 13.61 8.98
CA GLU A 251 -1.73 13.87 10.04
C GLU A 251 -2.29 13.35 11.38
N SER A 252 -1.60 12.36 11.95
CA SER A 252 -1.99 11.74 13.21
C SER A 252 -1.57 12.58 14.42
N GLN A 253 -0.46 13.32 14.33
CA GLN A 253 0.09 14.10 15.45
C GLN A 253 -0.67 15.42 15.68
N LYS A 254 -1.28 15.57 16.86
CA LYS A 254 -2.02 16.78 17.26
C LYS A 254 -1.14 18.05 17.23
N THR A 255 0.08 17.97 17.77
CA THR A 255 1.03 19.10 17.82
C THR A 255 1.32 19.66 16.44
N ARG A 256 1.51 18.77 15.45
CA ARG A 256 1.70 19.17 14.05
C ARG A 256 0.44 19.80 13.45
N ARG A 257 -0.74 19.22 13.69
CA ARG A 257 -2.01 19.80 13.23
C ARG A 257 -2.26 21.20 13.79
N GLN A 258 -1.91 21.44 15.05
CA GLN A 258 -2.05 22.76 15.69
C GLN A 258 -1.06 23.78 15.14
N ARG A 259 0.15 23.34 14.76
CA ARG A 259 1.20 24.19 14.18
C ARG A 259 1.05 24.42 12.67
N ALA A 260 0.34 23.57 11.93
CA ALA A 260 0.09 23.75 10.50
C ALA A 260 -0.68 25.05 10.14
N ASN A 261 -1.19 25.79 11.14
CA ASN A 261 -1.84 27.09 10.97
C ASN A 261 -0.91 28.29 11.17
N SER A 262 0.41 28.10 11.35
CA SER A 262 1.38 29.21 11.40
C SER A 262 2.07 29.40 10.05
N ASP A 263 2.31 30.66 9.65
CA ASP A 263 2.99 31.07 8.39
C ASP A 263 4.47 30.65 8.29
N VAL A 264 4.95 29.87 9.25
CA VAL A 264 6.29 29.33 9.33
C VAL A 264 6.11 27.84 9.15
N ASP A 265 6.46 27.26 8.00
CA ASP A 265 7.15 25.95 7.93
C ASP A 265 7.17 25.34 6.52
N LEU A 266 8.34 24.86 6.12
CA LEU A 266 8.60 24.16 4.86
C LEU A 266 8.00 22.73 4.84
N TYR A 267 7.74 22.15 6.02
CA TYR A 267 7.40 20.73 6.23
C TYR A 267 5.98 20.48 6.77
N LEU A 268 5.25 21.55 7.11
CA LEU A 268 3.84 21.52 7.48
C LEU A 268 3.08 22.26 6.39
N GLY A 269 2.71 21.56 5.32
CA GLY A 269 1.81 22.17 4.36
C GLY A 269 0.43 22.42 5.00
N THR A 270 -0.30 23.38 4.43
CA THR A 270 -1.62 23.81 4.90
C THR A 270 -2.75 23.00 4.27
N LEU A 271 -2.43 21.90 3.59
CA LEU A 271 -3.41 21.14 2.84
C LEU A 271 -4.35 20.39 3.78
N ASP A 272 -5.64 20.55 3.52
CA ASP A 272 -6.62 19.62 4.05
C ASP A 272 -6.50 18.25 3.37
N VAL A 273 -7.25 17.26 3.86
CA VAL A 273 -7.14 15.89 3.35
C VAL A 273 -7.50 15.82 1.86
N GLU A 274 -8.45 16.61 1.37
CA GLU A 274 -8.82 16.62 -0.05
C GLU A 274 -7.72 17.26 -0.92
N GLY A 275 -7.09 18.33 -0.44
CA GLY A 275 -5.90 18.91 -1.06
C GLY A 275 -4.76 17.90 -1.18
N ARG A 276 -4.48 17.15 -0.10
CA ARG A 276 -3.47 16.08 -0.12
C ARG A 276 -3.80 14.96 -1.10
N VAL A 277 -5.06 14.54 -1.16
CA VAL A 277 -5.52 13.52 -2.12
C VAL A 277 -5.30 14.00 -3.54
N ALA A 278 -5.63 15.25 -3.86
CA ALA A 278 -5.45 15.80 -5.20
C ALA A 278 -3.98 15.89 -5.61
N VAL A 279 -3.10 16.38 -4.72
CA VAL A 279 -1.64 16.41 -4.94
C VAL A 279 -1.08 14.99 -5.08
N ALA A 280 -1.49 14.04 -4.22
CA ALA A 280 -1.06 12.64 -4.32
C ALA A 280 -1.52 11.99 -5.63
N SER A 281 -2.73 12.30 -6.11
CA SER A 281 -3.27 11.80 -7.37
C SER A 281 -2.46 12.29 -8.56
N ARG A 282 -2.04 13.56 -8.55
CA ARG A 282 -1.13 14.12 -9.55
C ARG A 282 0.22 13.41 -9.55
N ILE A 283 0.86 13.30 -8.38
CA ILE A 283 2.15 12.62 -8.23
C ILE A 283 2.05 11.19 -8.78
N ALA A 284 1.00 10.46 -8.40
CA ALA A 284 0.75 9.09 -8.89
C ALA A 284 0.66 9.02 -10.42
N ALA A 285 -0.14 9.90 -11.05
CA ALA A 285 -0.28 9.92 -12.50
C ALA A 285 1.04 10.26 -13.21
N MET A 286 1.80 11.24 -12.70
CA MET A 286 3.07 11.63 -13.30
C MET A 286 4.13 10.54 -13.17
N MET A 287 4.24 9.89 -12.01
CA MET A 287 5.15 8.78 -11.78
C MET A 287 4.80 7.59 -12.69
N LEU A 288 3.53 7.19 -12.70
CA LEU A 288 3.06 6.03 -13.44
C LEU A 288 3.18 6.21 -14.95
N PHE A 289 2.59 7.26 -15.52
CA PHE A 289 2.55 7.44 -16.98
C PHE A 289 3.88 7.88 -17.57
N SER A 290 4.81 8.39 -16.76
CA SER A 290 6.16 8.69 -17.21
C SER A 290 7.17 7.58 -16.95
N GLY A 291 6.76 6.45 -16.36
CA GLY A 291 7.62 5.30 -16.08
C GLY A 291 8.66 5.55 -14.98
N ARG A 292 8.40 6.51 -14.08
CA ARG A 292 9.31 6.93 -13.01
C ARG A 292 8.71 6.56 -11.65
N PRO A 293 9.04 5.40 -11.09
CA PRO A 293 8.41 4.89 -9.86
C PRO A 293 8.88 5.58 -8.58
N ILE A 294 9.80 6.53 -8.68
CA ILE A 294 10.37 7.30 -7.58
C ILE A 294 10.14 8.80 -7.83
N ILE A 295 9.79 9.55 -6.78
CA ILE A 295 9.89 11.01 -6.74
C ILE A 295 11.10 11.41 -5.90
N ASP A 296 11.91 12.33 -6.42
CA ASP A 296 13.10 12.87 -5.78
C ASP A 296 12.82 14.34 -5.39
N LEU A 297 12.93 14.63 -4.09
CA LEU A 297 12.59 15.95 -3.53
C LEU A 297 13.74 16.96 -3.57
N ASP A 298 14.97 16.51 -3.84
CA ASP A 298 16.16 17.37 -3.92
C ASP A 298 16.59 17.61 -5.39
N ALA A 299 16.19 16.73 -6.31
CA ALA A 299 16.46 16.92 -7.73
C ALA A 299 15.58 18.01 -8.36
N ASP A 300 16.20 18.99 -9.03
CA ASP A 300 15.49 19.99 -9.84
C ASP A 300 15.00 19.43 -11.19
N ALA A 301 15.66 18.39 -11.72
CA ALA A 301 15.35 17.79 -13.03
C ALA A 301 15.07 16.29 -12.93
N ALA A 302 14.09 15.81 -13.71
CA ALA A 302 13.76 14.39 -13.77
C ALA A 302 14.87 13.59 -14.46
N THR A 303 15.04 12.34 -14.02
CA THR A 303 15.92 11.35 -14.66
C THR A 303 15.08 10.26 -15.33
N ASP A 304 15.72 9.26 -15.95
CA ASP A 304 15.00 8.10 -16.48
C ASP A 304 14.34 7.25 -15.39
N SER A 305 14.82 7.35 -14.14
CA SER A 305 14.36 6.51 -13.03
C SER A 305 13.56 7.24 -11.95
N ALA A 306 13.60 8.57 -11.94
CA ALA A 306 12.97 9.38 -10.90
C ALA A 306 12.37 10.69 -11.43
N LEU A 307 11.18 11.03 -10.94
CA LEU A 307 10.48 12.29 -11.17
C LEU A 307 11.07 13.35 -10.24
N SER A 308 11.41 14.54 -10.75
CA SER A 308 11.80 15.67 -9.90
C SER A 308 10.59 16.29 -9.21
N ILE A 309 10.83 16.96 -8.07
CA ILE A 309 9.81 17.75 -7.39
C ILE A 309 9.24 18.84 -8.32
N GLU A 310 10.08 19.49 -9.13
CA GLU A 310 9.65 20.54 -10.05
C GLU A 310 8.68 20.04 -11.13
N ALA A 311 8.80 18.78 -11.56
CA ALA A 311 7.82 18.19 -12.46
C ALA A 311 6.45 18.06 -11.79
N ALA A 312 6.39 17.78 -10.49
CA ALA A 312 5.14 17.66 -9.74
C ALA A 312 4.51 19.01 -9.36
N VAL A 313 5.30 20.09 -9.30
CA VAL A 313 4.87 21.44 -8.87
C VAL A 313 4.18 22.23 -10.00
N GLY A 314 3.30 23.16 -9.62
CA GLY A 314 2.71 24.17 -10.50
C GLY A 314 1.26 23.89 -10.91
N GLY A 315 0.53 24.95 -11.22
CA GLY A 315 -0.89 24.89 -11.58
C GLY A 315 -1.78 24.39 -10.43
N ASP A 316 -3.03 24.06 -10.77
CA ASP A 316 -4.04 23.66 -9.79
C ASP A 316 -4.69 22.31 -10.11
N GLU A 317 -5.02 21.57 -9.06
CA GLU A 317 -5.83 20.34 -9.12
C GLU A 317 -7.26 20.58 -8.61
N PRO A 318 -8.28 19.96 -9.22
CA PRO A 318 -9.65 20.02 -8.72
C PRO A 318 -9.78 19.20 -7.42
N THR A 319 -10.58 19.72 -6.48
CA THR A 319 -10.99 19.03 -5.25
C THR A 319 -12.51 19.12 -5.10
N GLU A 320 -13.11 18.32 -4.20
CA GLU A 320 -14.54 18.44 -3.88
C GLU A 320 -14.92 19.83 -3.34
N ARG A 321 -13.95 20.56 -2.80
CA ARG A 321 -14.12 21.88 -2.17
C ARG A 321 -13.64 23.05 -3.05
N GLY A 322 -13.21 22.79 -4.28
CA GLY A 322 -12.73 23.80 -5.20
C GLY A 322 -11.47 23.36 -5.94
N ARG A 323 -10.38 24.11 -5.77
CA ARG A 323 -9.09 23.84 -6.40
C ARG A 323 -7.97 24.00 -5.37
N VAL A 324 -6.91 23.23 -5.55
CA VAL A 324 -5.69 23.33 -4.75
C VAL A 324 -4.51 23.64 -5.66
N GLU A 325 -3.75 24.67 -5.34
CA GLU A 325 -2.51 24.98 -6.03
C GLU A 325 -1.42 24.01 -5.58
N VAL A 326 -0.72 23.39 -6.53
CA VAL A 326 0.32 22.42 -6.24
C VAL A 326 1.65 23.14 -6.04
N ARG A 327 2.02 23.36 -4.77
CA ARG A 327 3.29 23.98 -4.37
C ARG A 327 4.29 22.95 -3.87
N ARG A 328 5.57 23.33 -3.86
CA ARG A 328 6.67 22.52 -3.33
C ARG A 328 6.39 22.01 -1.91
N THR A 329 5.90 22.88 -1.03
CA THR A 329 5.50 22.52 0.35
C THR A 329 4.39 21.49 0.41
N GLY A 330 3.41 21.55 -0.51
CA GLY A 330 2.34 20.56 -0.61
C GLY A 330 2.85 19.18 -1.08
N VAL A 331 3.84 19.15 -1.96
CA VAL A 331 4.49 17.90 -2.38
C VAL A 331 5.27 17.28 -1.21
N HIS A 332 6.10 18.06 -0.50
CA HIS A 332 6.80 17.59 0.71
C HIS A 332 5.83 17.06 1.76
N GLU A 333 4.73 17.79 2.01
CA GLU A 333 3.70 17.37 2.98
C GLU A 333 3.10 16.01 2.61
N VAL A 334 2.74 15.81 1.34
CA VAL A 334 2.12 14.57 0.85
C VAL A 334 3.09 13.40 0.88
N VAL A 335 4.33 13.60 0.43
CA VAL A 335 5.37 12.56 0.40
C VAL A 335 5.82 12.17 1.82
N GLY A 336 5.69 13.07 2.80
CA GLY A 336 5.94 12.76 4.22
C GLY A 336 4.86 11.89 4.91
N THR A 337 3.78 11.54 4.22
CA THR A 337 2.67 10.75 4.79
C THR A 337 2.89 9.23 4.70
N SER A 338 1.98 8.44 5.28
CA SER A 338 2.03 6.96 5.20
C SER A 338 1.66 6.40 3.83
N LEU A 339 1.34 7.26 2.87
CA LEU A 339 1.10 6.86 1.49
C LEU A 339 2.40 6.53 0.74
N PHE A 340 3.53 7.06 1.22
CA PHE A 340 4.86 6.89 0.63
C PHE A 340 5.80 6.16 1.58
N ARG A 341 6.85 5.56 1.00
CA ARG A 341 7.99 4.98 1.69
C ARG A 341 9.27 5.64 1.17
N SER A 342 10.27 5.77 2.04
CA SER A 342 11.59 6.28 1.64
C SER A 342 12.40 5.17 0.98
N GLU A 343 13.05 5.52 -0.12
CA GLU A 343 14.02 4.69 -0.86
C GLU A 343 15.46 5.09 -0.53
N GLY A 344 15.66 5.88 0.54
CA GLY A 344 16.93 6.47 0.94
C GLY A 344 17.10 7.88 0.40
N GLY A 345 17.73 8.75 1.19
CA GLY A 345 17.81 10.17 0.85
C GLY A 345 16.43 10.83 0.77
N ASP A 346 16.34 11.85 -0.08
CA ASP A 346 15.10 12.55 -0.46
C ASP A 346 14.30 11.84 -1.56
N ARG A 347 14.45 10.51 -1.69
CA ARG A 347 13.80 9.69 -2.72
C ARG A 347 12.68 8.85 -2.13
N PHE A 348 11.53 8.86 -2.79
CA PHE A 348 10.31 8.23 -2.27
C PHE A 348 9.54 7.48 -3.35
N ALA A 349 9.01 6.32 -2.96
CA ALA A 349 8.06 5.53 -3.76
C ALA A 349 6.71 5.46 -3.04
N PHE A 350 5.64 5.11 -3.77
CA PHE A 350 4.39 4.75 -3.12
C PHE A 350 4.60 3.53 -2.22
N ALA A 351 3.94 3.53 -1.06
CA ALA A 351 4.03 2.42 -0.11
C ALA A 351 3.63 1.07 -0.73
N HIS A 352 2.74 1.11 -1.74
CA HIS A 352 2.38 -0.04 -2.56
C HIS A 352 1.95 0.39 -3.97
N PRO A 353 2.31 -0.33 -5.05
CA PRO A 353 1.93 0.01 -6.44
C PRO A 353 0.43 0.23 -6.64
N SER A 354 -0.43 -0.64 -6.08
CA SER A 354 -1.88 -0.49 -6.22
C SER A 354 -2.44 0.84 -5.69
N LEU A 355 -1.75 1.50 -4.75
CA LEU A 355 -2.14 2.83 -4.26
C LEU A 355 -1.85 3.90 -5.32
N MET A 356 -0.69 3.79 -5.99
CA MET A 356 -0.34 4.61 -7.14
C MET A 356 -1.34 4.39 -8.28
N ASP A 357 -1.66 3.13 -8.60
CA ASP A 357 -2.59 2.81 -9.69
C ASP A 357 -3.98 3.41 -9.45
N PHE A 358 -4.51 3.24 -8.24
CA PHE A 358 -5.79 3.80 -7.82
C PHE A 358 -5.79 5.33 -7.92
N LEU A 359 -4.72 5.98 -7.46
CA LEU A 359 -4.59 7.43 -7.46
C LEU A 359 -4.38 8.02 -8.86
N ALA A 360 -3.65 7.32 -9.74
CA ALA A 360 -3.49 7.70 -11.14
C ALA A 360 -4.84 7.59 -11.89
N ALA A 361 -5.60 6.51 -11.67
CA ALA A 361 -6.95 6.38 -12.22
C ALA A 361 -7.88 7.49 -11.71
N ARG A 362 -7.82 7.80 -10.40
CA ARG A 362 -8.56 8.91 -9.80
C ARG A 362 -8.21 10.24 -10.47
N PHE A 363 -6.93 10.53 -10.71
CA PHE A 363 -6.47 11.76 -11.34
C PHE A 363 -7.11 11.97 -12.72
N LEU A 364 -7.05 10.96 -13.59
CA LEU A 364 -7.61 11.02 -14.94
C LEU A 364 -9.13 11.27 -14.91
N ASN A 365 -9.84 10.58 -14.00
CA ASN A 365 -11.28 10.75 -13.82
C ASN A 365 -11.67 12.12 -13.28
N GLN A 366 -10.92 12.66 -12.30
CA GLN A 366 -11.14 14.00 -11.76
C GLN A 366 -10.90 15.09 -12.80
N ARG A 367 -9.91 14.89 -13.69
CA ARG A 367 -9.65 15.76 -14.84
C ARG A 367 -10.68 15.60 -15.96
N LYS A 368 -11.62 14.65 -15.85
CA LYS A 368 -12.65 14.33 -16.85
C LYS A 368 -12.04 14.07 -18.23
N MET A 369 -10.88 13.40 -18.27
CA MET A 369 -10.24 13.07 -19.54
C MET A 369 -11.12 12.10 -20.32
N HIS A 370 -11.23 12.33 -21.63
CA HIS A 370 -12.03 11.49 -22.52
C HIS A 370 -11.27 10.22 -22.91
N LEU A 371 -12.00 9.18 -23.33
CA LEU A 371 -11.44 7.91 -23.80
C LEU A 371 -10.29 8.11 -24.82
N LYS A 372 -10.44 9.03 -25.78
CA LYS A 372 -9.42 9.36 -26.79
C LYS A 372 -8.09 9.89 -26.20
N GLN A 373 -8.12 10.44 -24.99
CA GLN A 373 -6.94 10.94 -24.29
C GLN A 373 -6.37 9.89 -23.34
N ILE A 374 -7.22 9.01 -22.81
CA ILE A 374 -6.84 7.98 -21.84
C ILE A 374 -6.27 6.73 -22.54
N ALA A 375 -6.89 6.28 -23.63
CA ALA A 375 -6.49 5.06 -24.32
C ALA A 375 -4.98 5.04 -24.69
N PRO A 376 -4.40 6.11 -25.28
CA PRO A 376 -2.97 6.13 -25.59
C PRO A 376 -2.03 6.05 -24.38
N LEU A 377 -2.52 6.29 -23.16
CA LEU A 377 -1.73 6.21 -21.92
C LEU A 377 -1.68 4.79 -21.33
N ILE A 378 -2.60 3.91 -21.73
CA ILE A 378 -2.75 2.55 -21.22
C ILE A 378 -2.49 1.49 -22.29
N GLU A 379 -2.52 1.87 -23.57
CA GLU A 379 -2.27 0.98 -24.70
C GLU A 379 -0.77 0.71 -24.96
N VAL A 380 -0.48 -0.43 -25.57
CA VAL A 380 0.83 -0.77 -26.16
C VAL A 380 0.91 -0.24 -27.59
N ALA A 381 2.07 0.31 -27.99
CA ALA A 381 2.27 0.91 -29.30
C ALA A 381 2.07 -0.05 -30.49
N GLU A 382 2.31 -1.36 -30.31
CA GLU A 382 2.12 -2.41 -31.32
C GLU A 382 1.29 -3.58 -30.74
N PRO A 383 -0.04 -3.54 -30.86
CA PRO A 383 -0.90 -4.60 -30.32
C PRO A 383 -0.80 -5.85 -31.20
N SER A 384 -0.23 -6.94 -30.68
CA SER A 384 -0.29 -8.25 -31.37
C SER A 384 -1.39 -9.15 -30.83
N LEU A 385 -1.68 -9.09 -29.51
CA LEU A 385 -2.73 -9.89 -28.85
C LEU A 385 -3.34 -9.21 -27.61
N ASN A 386 -2.53 -8.49 -26.83
CA ASN A 386 -2.97 -7.72 -25.66
C ASN A 386 -2.76 -6.23 -25.89
N PRO A 387 -3.82 -5.42 -25.95
CA PRO A 387 -3.68 -4.02 -26.27
C PRO A 387 -3.23 -3.17 -25.08
N ILE A 388 -3.46 -3.62 -23.84
CA ILE A 388 -3.12 -2.87 -22.64
C ILE A 388 -1.74 -3.29 -22.11
N ALA A 389 -0.90 -2.31 -21.78
CA ALA A 389 0.41 -2.58 -21.20
C ALA A 389 0.24 -3.26 -19.83
N LEU A 390 1.03 -4.31 -19.57
CA LEU A 390 0.88 -5.13 -18.36
C LEU A 390 0.99 -4.30 -17.07
N ASP A 391 1.91 -3.33 -17.06
CA ASP A 391 2.16 -2.36 -15.98
C ASP A 391 1.13 -1.21 -15.92
N ARG A 392 0.12 -1.21 -16.80
CA ARG A 392 -1.04 -0.29 -16.80
C ARG A 392 -2.37 -1.01 -16.57
N SER A 393 -2.35 -2.34 -16.51
CA SER A 393 -3.57 -3.15 -16.39
C SER A 393 -4.38 -2.85 -15.13
N GLU A 394 -3.71 -2.63 -13.98
CA GLU A 394 -4.39 -2.28 -12.72
C GLU A 394 -5.06 -0.90 -12.82
N VAL A 395 -4.38 0.10 -13.39
CA VAL A 395 -4.96 1.44 -13.64
C VAL A 395 -6.15 1.37 -14.59
N ALA A 396 -6.02 0.62 -15.69
CA ALA A 396 -7.11 0.42 -16.64
C ALA A 396 -8.34 -0.19 -15.95
N SER A 397 -8.11 -1.16 -15.06
CA SER A 397 -9.16 -1.78 -14.27
C SER A 397 -9.84 -0.80 -13.29
N TRP A 398 -9.05 0.03 -12.59
CA TRP A 398 -9.58 1.10 -11.73
C TRP A 398 -10.39 2.13 -12.51
N LEU A 399 -9.92 2.53 -13.69
CA LEU A 399 -10.62 3.47 -14.56
C LEU A 399 -11.98 2.91 -14.99
N ALA A 400 -12.01 1.65 -15.43
CA ALA A 400 -13.27 0.99 -15.79
C ALA A 400 -14.26 0.97 -14.63
N ALA A 401 -13.81 0.87 -13.38
CA ALA A 401 -14.70 0.81 -12.22
C ALA A 401 -15.54 2.07 -12.01
N THR A 402 -15.03 3.24 -12.43
CA THR A 402 -15.66 4.54 -12.18
C THR A 402 -15.96 5.33 -13.46
N ASN A 403 -15.62 4.82 -14.64
CA ASN A 403 -15.85 5.45 -15.94
C ASN A 403 -16.55 4.47 -16.91
N LYS A 404 -17.81 4.77 -17.23
CA LYS A 404 -18.66 3.90 -18.07
C LYS A 404 -18.13 3.75 -19.48
N ASP A 405 -17.62 4.82 -20.09
CA ASP A 405 -17.11 4.77 -21.47
C ASP A 405 -15.88 3.86 -21.57
N LEU A 406 -14.98 3.96 -20.57
CA LEU A 406 -13.82 3.06 -20.47
C LEU A 406 -14.21 1.63 -20.15
N PHE A 407 -15.22 1.41 -19.31
CA PHE A 407 -15.76 0.08 -19.08
C PHE A 407 -16.30 -0.52 -20.38
N ASP A 408 -17.14 0.23 -21.11
CA ASP A 408 -17.74 -0.24 -22.35
C ASP A 408 -16.68 -0.59 -23.39
N TRP A 409 -15.64 0.23 -23.50
CA TRP A 409 -14.49 0.01 -24.38
C TRP A 409 -13.66 -1.21 -23.95
N LEU A 410 -13.31 -1.33 -22.67
CA LEU A 410 -12.51 -2.46 -22.17
C LEU A 410 -13.27 -3.79 -22.28
N VAL A 411 -14.59 -3.84 -22.08
CA VAL A 411 -15.35 -5.08 -22.25
C VAL A 411 -15.29 -5.61 -23.69
N GLU A 412 -15.23 -4.71 -24.67
CA GLU A 412 -15.11 -5.07 -26.08
C GLU A 412 -13.67 -5.46 -26.45
N TYR A 413 -12.67 -4.82 -25.82
CA TYR A 413 -11.28 -4.89 -26.24
C TYR A 413 -10.41 -5.84 -25.40
N ASP A 414 -10.58 -5.86 -24.08
CA ASP A 414 -9.94 -6.77 -23.11
C ASP A 414 -10.83 -6.93 -21.85
N PRO A 415 -11.84 -7.83 -21.90
CA PRO A 415 -12.78 -8.00 -20.80
C PRO A 415 -12.14 -8.61 -19.55
N GLN A 416 -11.03 -9.35 -19.68
CA GLN A 416 -10.37 -9.98 -18.53
C GLN A 416 -9.75 -8.95 -17.59
N ILE A 417 -9.17 -7.86 -18.13
CA ILE A 417 -8.64 -6.75 -17.31
C ILE A 417 -9.70 -6.14 -16.40
N VAL A 418 -10.96 -6.13 -16.81
CA VAL A 418 -12.06 -5.56 -16.02
C VAL A 418 -12.25 -6.33 -14.70
N LEU A 419 -11.98 -7.64 -14.69
CA LEU A 419 -12.07 -8.50 -13.50
C LEU A 419 -10.91 -8.25 -12.51
N ARG A 420 -9.73 -7.86 -12.99
CA ARG A 420 -8.53 -7.63 -12.15
C ARG A 420 -8.73 -6.58 -11.05
N SER A 421 -9.67 -5.66 -11.19
CA SER A 421 -9.96 -4.70 -10.12
C SER A 421 -10.62 -5.38 -8.92
N GLY A 422 -11.19 -6.58 -9.04
CA GLY A 422 -11.97 -7.23 -7.99
C GLY A 422 -13.30 -6.52 -7.71
N ILE A 423 -13.79 -5.70 -8.66
CA ILE A 423 -14.98 -4.87 -8.49
C ILE A 423 -16.16 -5.53 -9.20
N ALA A 424 -17.11 -6.07 -8.41
CA ALA A 424 -18.40 -6.52 -8.92
C ALA A 424 -19.16 -5.34 -9.54
N ARG A 425 -19.70 -5.54 -10.74
CA ARG A 425 -20.44 -4.49 -11.46
C ARG A 425 -21.80 -4.23 -10.82
N GLN A 426 -22.24 -2.97 -10.89
CA GLN A 426 -23.36 -2.49 -10.09
C GLN A 426 -24.69 -3.07 -10.56
N THR A 427 -24.83 -3.23 -11.88
CA THR A 427 -26.07 -3.70 -12.49
C THR A 427 -25.90 -5.10 -13.06
N ASN A 428 -26.99 -5.87 -13.08
CA ASN A 428 -27.03 -7.15 -13.78
C ASN A 428 -26.72 -6.99 -15.28
N GLU A 429 -27.05 -5.83 -15.86
CA GLU A 429 -26.75 -5.48 -17.25
C GLU A 429 -25.24 -5.37 -17.50
N GLU A 430 -24.49 -4.66 -16.66
CA GLU A 430 -23.04 -4.55 -16.78
C GLU A 430 -22.35 -5.91 -16.57
N ARG A 431 -22.82 -6.71 -15.60
CA ARG A 431 -22.30 -8.07 -15.38
C ARG A 431 -22.58 -8.98 -16.59
N ALA A 432 -23.77 -8.92 -17.15
CA ALA A 432 -24.13 -9.66 -18.36
C ALA A 432 -23.30 -9.22 -19.57
N LYS A 433 -23.09 -7.91 -19.74
CA LYS A 433 -22.23 -7.37 -20.78
C LYS A 433 -20.79 -7.88 -20.64
N LEU A 434 -20.24 -7.86 -19.44
CA LEU A 434 -18.89 -8.37 -19.17
C LEU A 434 -18.78 -9.88 -19.42
N ALA A 435 -19.74 -10.67 -18.93
CA ALA A 435 -19.78 -12.11 -19.18
C ALA A 435 -19.84 -12.45 -20.68
N ARG A 436 -20.65 -11.72 -21.47
CA ARG A 436 -20.66 -11.85 -22.93
C ARG A 436 -19.32 -11.47 -23.57
N GLY A 437 -18.69 -10.40 -23.09
CA GLY A 437 -17.34 -10.02 -23.50
C GLY A 437 -16.34 -11.15 -23.28
N LEU A 438 -16.34 -11.76 -22.10
CA LEU A 438 -15.47 -12.91 -21.78
C LEU A 438 -15.75 -14.11 -22.69
N LEU A 439 -17.01 -14.46 -22.93
CA LEU A 439 -17.39 -15.53 -23.87
C LEU A 439 -16.87 -15.25 -25.29
N ALA A 440 -16.96 -14.00 -25.75
CA ALA A 440 -16.47 -13.58 -27.05
C ALA A 440 -14.92 -13.57 -27.14
N ALA A 441 -14.24 -13.17 -26.07
CA ALA A 441 -12.78 -13.21 -25.98
C ALA A 441 -12.27 -14.66 -25.95
N ASN A 442 -12.97 -15.55 -25.22
CA ASN A 442 -12.69 -16.98 -25.19
C ASN A 442 -12.77 -17.60 -26.58
N ALA A 443 -13.83 -17.27 -27.33
CA ALA A 443 -14.03 -17.73 -28.70
C ALA A 443 -12.88 -17.35 -29.65
N LYS A 444 -12.11 -16.31 -29.32
CA LYS A 444 -10.96 -15.82 -30.08
C LYS A 444 -9.62 -16.32 -29.52
N GLY A 445 -9.62 -17.11 -28.44
CA GLY A 445 -8.40 -17.56 -27.76
C GLY A 445 -7.63 -16.44 -27.06
N LEU A 446 -8.32 -15.37 -26.63
CA LEU A 446 -7.70 -14.18 -26.04
C LEU A 446 -7.72 -14.18 -24.50
N LEU A 447 -8.31 -15.19 -23.86
CA LEU A 447 -8.34 -15.29 -22.40
C LEU A 447 -7.11 -16.03 -21.86
N ASN A 448 -6.63 -15.58 -20.70
CA ASN A 448 -5.72 -16.36 -19.88
C ASN A 448 -6.52 -17.11 -18.80
N HIS A 449 -6.84 -18.37 -19.07
CA HIS A 449 -7.64 -19.22 -18.19
C HIS A 449 -6.95 -19.50 -16.85
N GLU A 450 -5.62 -19.69 -16.83
CA GLU A 450 -4.88 -19.93 -15.59
C GLU A 450 -5.02 -18.75 -14.62
N GLU A 451 -4.97 -17.52 -15.13
CA GLU A 451 -5.16 -16.32 -14.33
C GLU A 451 -6.61 -16.20 -13.81
N LEU A 452 -7.61 -16.51 -14.64
CA LEU A 452 -9.01 -16.48 -14.23
C LEU A 452 -9.29 -17.48 -13.10
N ASP A 453 -8.77 -18.70 -13.23
CA ASP A 453 -8.93 -19.75 -12.23
C ASP A 453 -8.19 -19.41 -10.93
N ALA A 454 -6.97 -18.88 -11.02
CA ALA A 454 -6.18 -18.48 -9.86
C ALA A 454 -6.79 -17.29 -9.10
N SER A 455 -7.43 -16.36 -9.81
CA SER A 455 -8.03 -15.16 -9.20
C SER A 455 -9.36 -15.44 -8.49
N GLY A 456 -10.14 -16.41 -8.98
CA GLY A 456 -11.51 -16.66 -8.51
C GLY A 456 -12.49 -15.52 -8.82
N ASP A 457 -12.15 -14.60 -9.73
CA ASP A 457 -12.92 -13.38 -9.98
C ASP A 457 -14.22 -13.61 -10.77
N LEU A 458 -14.44 -14.81 -11.32
CA LEU A 458 -15.66 -15.13 -12.07
C LEU A 458 -16.92 -15.00 -11.20
N VAL A 459 -16.81 -15.06 -9.87
CA VAL A 459 -17.93 -14.77 -8.97
C VAL A 459 -18.47 -13.33 -9.11
N LEU A 460 -17.65 -12.39 -9.61
CA LEU A 460 -17.99 -10.97 -9.74
C LEU A 460 -18.95 -10.67 -10.91
N ILE A 461 -19.11 -11.62 -11.83
CA ILE A 461 -20.01 -11.50 -12.99
C ILE A 461 -21.35 -12.21 -12.78
N SER A 462 -21.67 -12.61 -11.54
CA SER A 462 -22.93 -13.28 -11.24
C SER A 462 -24.15 -12.49 -11.72
N THR A 463 -24.83 -13.03 -12.72
CA THR A 463 -25.99 -12.44 -13.42
C THR A 463 -26.91 -13.56 -13.94
N ASP A 464 -28.03 -13.22 -14.58
CA ASP A 464 -28.88 -14.19 -15.26
C ASP A 464 -28.49 -14.29 -16.75
N LEU A 465 -27.74 -15.35 -17.09
CA LEU A 465 -27.38 -15.73 -18.46
C LEU A 465 -27.72 -17.20 -18.76
N SER A 466 -28.65 -17.76 -17.97
CA SER A 466 -28.89 -19.19 -17.87
C SER A 466 -29.26 -19.82 -19.23
N SER A 467 -30.11 -19.14 -20.00
CA SER A 467 -30.55 -19.59 -21.34
C SER A 467 -29.46 -19.45 -22.42
N GLU A 468 -28.67 -18.38 -22.36
CA GLU A 468 -27.57 -18.11 -23.30
C GLU A 468 -26.44 -19.14 -23.12
N LEU A 469 -26.04 -19.40 -21.88
CA LEU A 469 -25.05 -20.43 -21.55
C LEU A 469 -25.53 -21.83 -21.95
N ALA A 470 -26.80 -22.15 -21.69
CA ALA A 470 -27.38 -23.44 -22.10
C ALA A 470 -27.34 -23.65 -23.63
N GLY A 471 -27.54 -22.57 -24.39
CA GLY A 471 -27.40 -22.57 -25.85
C GLY A 471 -25.97 -22.89 -26.29
N ILE A 472 -24.99 -22.18 -25.72
CA ILE A 472 -23.56 -22.37 -26.04
C ILE A 472 -23.10 -23.79 -25.70
N VAL A 473 -23.40 -24.27 -24.48
CA VAL A 473 -22.97 -25.60 -24.03
C VAL A 473 -23.58 -26.72 -24.90
N SER A 474 -24.78 -26.52 -25.42
CA SER A 474 -25.48 -27.52 -26.26
C SER A 474 -25.13 -27.46 -27.75
N ASP A 475 -24.40 -26.44 -28.20
CA ASP A 475 -24.09 -26.24 -29.63
C ASP A 475 -22.84 -27.03 -30.03
N ALA A 476 -23.06 -28.18 -30.67
CA ALA A 476 -21.98 -29.04 -31.17
C ALA A 476 -21.16 -28.41 -32.32
N GLY A 477 -21.58 -27.27 -32.88
CA GLY A 477 -20.83 -26.50 -33.86
C GLY A 477 -19.75 -25.59 -33.26
N LEU A 478 -19.78 -25.35 -31.94
CA LEU A 478 -18.79 -24.55 -31.22
C LEU A 478 -17.60 -25.41 -30.76
N SER A 479 -16.46 -24.76 -30.52
CA SER A 479 -15.26 -25.46 -30.06
C SER A 479 -15.45 -26.04 -28.65
N THR A 480 -14.70 -27.11 -28.34
CA THR A 480 -14.64 -27.68 -26.99
C THR A 480 -14.36 -26.62 -25.93
N GLU A 481 -13.38 -25.74 -26.17
CA GLU A 481 -12.98 -24.65 -25.26
C GLU A 481 -14.12 -23.64 -25.01
N GLN A 482 -14.88 -23.27 -26.04
CA GLN A 482 -16.04 -22.39 -25.89
C GLN A 482 -17.11 -22.99 -25.00
N ARG A 483 -17.40 -24.27 -25.19
CA ARG A 483 -18.43 -25.00 -24.47
C ARG A 483 -18.03 -25.29 -23.03
N VAL A 484 -16.76 -25.67 -22.81
CA VAL A 484 -16.19 -25.86 -21.45
C VAL A 484 -16.26 -24.56 -20.67
N PHE A 485 -15.76 -23.45 -21.22
CA PHE A 485 -15.76 -22.16 -20.52
C PHE A 485 -17.18 -21.68 -20.17
N ALA A 486 -18.15 -21.86 -21.08
CA ALA A 486 -19.55 -21.52 -20.79
C ALA A 486 -20.16 -22.40 -19.68
N ALA A 487 -19.78 -23.69 -19.62
CA ALA A 487 -20.17 -24.58 -18.52
C ALA A 487 -19.54 -24.14 -17.19
N SER A 488 -18.26 -23.79 -17.16
CA SER A 488 -17.59 -23.27 -15.96
C SER A 488 -18.21 -21.95 -15.49
N LEU A 489 -18.56 -21.05 -16.42
CA LEU A 489 -19.22 -19.78 -16.09
C LEU A 489 -20.57 -19.99 -15.39
N ALA A 490 -21.25 -21.09 -15.70
CA ALA A 490 -22.55 -21.41 -15.13
C ALA A 490 -22.52 -21.64 -13.60
N GLN A 491 -21.35 -21.98 -13.05
CA GLN A 491 -21.15 -22.11 -11.60
C GLN A 491 -21.25 -20.77 -10.86
N PHE A 492 -21.09 -19.66 -11.59
CA PHE A 492 -20.99 -18.32 -10.99
C PHE A 492 -22.19 -17.41 -11.28
N VAL A 493 -23.17 -17.86 -12.07
CA VAL A 493 -24.40 -17.11 -12.42
C VAL A 493 -25.56 -17.41 -11.45
N GLY A 494 -26.43 -16.43 -11.24
CA GLY A 494 -27.37 -16.39 -10.12
C GLY A 494 -28.36 -17.55 -10.03
N GLU A 495 -29.06 -17.88 -11.13
CA GLU A 495 -30.00 -19.01 -11.17
C GLU A 495 -29.37 -20.32 -11.64
N GLY A 496 -28.06 -20.32 -11.95
CA GLY A 496 -27.36 -21.45 -12.55
C GLY A 496 -27.90 -21.83 -13.94
N MET A 497 -27.28 -22.82 -14.59
CA MET A 497 -27.84 -23.39 -15.82
C MET A 497 -28.97 -24.40 -15.53
N PRO A 498 -29.94 -24.59 -16.44
CA PRO A 498 -30.96 -25.63 -16.28
C PRO A 498 -30.34 -27.02 -16.08
N PRO A 499 -30.59 -27.71 -14.95
CA PRO A 499 -29.95 -28.99 -14.65
C PRO A 499 -30.20 -30.06 -15.72
N ALA A 500 -31.36 -30.01 -16.37
CA ALA A 500 -31.70 -30.92 -17.46
C ALA A 500 -30.75 -30.77 -18.67
N THR A 501 -30.31 -29.55 -18.99
CA THR A 501 -29.36 -29.29 -20.09
C THR A 501 -27.99 -29.86 -19.75
N LEU A 502 -27.49 -29.56 -18.54
CA LEU A 502 -26.21 -30.03 -18.05
C LEU A 502 -26.15 -31.57 -17.98
N LEU A 503 -27.20 -32.20 -17.45
CA LEU A 503 -27.30 -33.67 -17.39
C LEU A 503 -27.35 -34.31 -18.77
N ARG A 504 -28.05 -33.70 -19.73
CA ARG A 504 -28.13 -34.19 -21.11
C ARG A 504 -26.76 -34.19 -21.77
N VAL A 505 -26.04 -33.06 -21.70
CA VAL A 505 -24.71 -32.92 -22.30
C VAL A 505 -23.69 -33.80 -21.57
N GLY A 506 -23.66 -33.76 -20.23
CA GLY A 506 -22.72 -34.54 -19.41
C GLY A 506 -22.81 -36.05 -19.60
N ARG A 507 -23.99 -36.57 -19.93
CA ARG A 507 -24.24 -38.02 -20.13
C ARG A 507 -24.17 -38.48 -21.57
N ASP A 508 -24.14 -37.60 -22.56
CA ASP A 508 -24.08 -38.00 -23.96
C ASP A 508 -22.66 -38.49 -24.32
N PRO A 509 -22.45 -39.78 -24.64
CA PRO A 509 -21.12 -40.31 -24.94
C PRO A 509 -20.54 -39.78 -26.26
N ARG A 510 -21.34 -39.09 -27.08
CA ARG A 510 -20.89 -38.47 -28.33
C ARG A 510 -20.24 -37.09 -28.12
N GLU A 511 -20.43 -36.51 -26.95
CA GLU A 511 -19.85 -35.21 -26.60
C GLU A 511 -18.37 -35.35 -26.16
N PRO A 512 -17.53 -34.34 -26.41
CA PRO A 512 -16.14 -34.33 -25.93
C PRO A 512 -16.07 -34.55 -24.42
N PHE A 513 -15.03 -35.26 -23.96
CA PHE A 513 -14.85 -35.59 -22.54
C PHE A 513 -14.86 -34.33 -21.66
N ASP A 514 -14.12 -33.29 -22.04
CA ASP A 514 -13.99 -32.07 -21.23
C ASP A 514 -15.32 -31.30 -21.10
N VAL A 515 -16.11 -31.24 -22.19
CA VAL A 515 -17.45 -30.61 -22.16
C VAL A 515 -18.38 -31.39 -21.23
N ARG A 516 -18.29 -32.72 -21.26
CA ARG A 516 -19.07 -33.57 -20.37
C ARG A 516 -18.68 -33.38 -18.91
N ALA A 517 -17.37 -33.35 -18.61
CA ALA A 517 -16.84 -33.14 -17.27
C ALA A 517 -17.26 -31.77 -16.72
N ALA A 518 -17.00 -30.70 -17.45
CA ALA A 518 -17.39 -29.34 -17.05
C ALA A 518 -18.91 -29.19 -16.85
N SER A 519 -19.72 -29.85 -17.68
CA SER A 519 -21.19 -29.84 -17.50
C SER A 519 -21.64 -30.55 -16.22
N LEU A 520 -20.95 -31.61 -15.82
CA LEU A 520 -21.25 -32.34 -14.58
C LEU A 520 -20.72 -31.60 -13.35
N GLU A 521 -19.57 -30.94 -13.45
CA GLU A 521 -19.03 -30.07 -12.39
C GLU A 521 -19.95 -28.88 -12.14
N ALA A 522 -20.52 -28.29 -13.19
CA ALA A 522 -21.49 -27.20 -13.07
C ALA A 522 -22.84 -27.58 -12.43
N LEU A 523 -23.09 -28.88 -12.21
CA LEU A 523 -24.26 -29.36 -11.46
C LEU A 523 -24.01 -29.47 -9.95
N ALA A 524 -22.74 -29.52 -9.53
CA ALA A 524 -22.34 -29.70 -8.13
C ALA A 524 -22.39 -28.36 -7.38
#